data_AF-A0A645JGF6-F1
#
_entry.id   AF-A0A645JGF6-F1
#
_cell.length_a   1.000
_cell.length_b   1.000
_cell.length_c   1.000
_cell.angle_alpha   90.00
_cell.angle_beta   90.00
_cell.angle_gamma   90.00
#
_symmetry.space_group_name_H-M   'P 1'
#
loop_
_entity.id
_entity.type
_entity.pdbx_description
1 polymer ?
#
loop_
_entity_poly.entity_id
_entity_poly.type
_entity_poly.pdbx_seq_one_letter_code
_entity_poly.pdbx_strand_id
1 'polypeptide(L)'
;MRTAFAEGIAWGEAKQAVFEYIERAVAPMRERYEALIAQPAQIEQKLLEGAEKARAIATPFLADLRHAVGLRRLDALVTPTVQARPKSQALPQFKQYREADGRFYFKLVDGEGRLLLQSRGFDSPKGAGQSVARIKQGETIEGLAELGEGVDIAQLGEALAAFAAE
;
A
#
# COMPACT_ATOMS: atom_id res chain seq x y z
N MET A 1 -19.79 -63.00 -25.56
CA MET A 1 -18.55 -63.22 -26.34
C MET A 1 -17.70 -64.38 -25.84
N ARG A 2 -17.31 -64.46 -24.55
CA ARG A 2 -16.50 -65.59 -24.05
C ARG A 2 -17.12 -66.98 -24.34
N THR A 3 -18.42 -67.14 -24.12
CA THR A 3 -19.14 -68.38 -24.44
C THR A 3 -19.14 -68.69 -25.94
N ALA A 4 -19.42 -67.70 -26.79
CA ALA A 4 -19.41 -67.87 -28.24
C ALA A 4 -18.04 -68.30 -28.80
N PHE A 5 -16.94 -67.83 -28.21
CA PHE A 5 -15.60 -68.32 -28.55
C PHE A 5 -15.37 -69.77 -28.10
N ALA A 6 -15.84 -70.15 -26.91
CA ALA A 6 -15.78 -71.52 -26.43
C ALA A 6 -16.65 -72.49 -27.26
N GLU A 7 -17.73 -71.98 -27.85
CA GLU A 7 -18.63 -72.70 -28.76
C GLU A 7 -18.13 -72.73 -30.22
N GLY A 8 -16.98 -72.11 -30.52
CA GLY A 8 -16.33 -72.18 -31.83
C GLY A 8 -16.84 -71.18 -32.88
N ILE A 9 -17.28 -69.98 -32.47
CA ILE A 9 -17.71 -68.92 -33.40
C ILE A 9 -16.72 -68.69 -34.56
N ALA A 10 -17.24 -68.54 -35.77
CA ALA A 10 -16.44 -68.22 -36.93
C ALA A 10 -15.85 -66.81 -36.83
N TRP A 11 -14.64 -66.62 -37.35
CA TRP A 11 -13.96 -65.32 -37.32
C TRP A 11 -14.73 -64.20 -38.03
N GLY A 12 -15.51 -64.52 -39.06
CA GLY A 12 -16.38 -63.55 -39.73
C GLY A 12 -17.46 -63.01 -38.80
N GLU A 13 -18.13 -63.89 -38.07
CA GLU A 13 -19.19 -63.54 -37.11
C GLU A 13 -18.63 -62.77 -35.91
N ALA A 14 -17.47 -63.18 -35.41
CA ALA A 14 -16.79 -62.46 -34.33
C ALA A 14 -16.44 -61.01 -34.74
N LYS A 15 -15.92 -60.82 -35.96
CA LYS A 15 -15.64 -59.47 -36.51
C LYS A 15 -16.91 -58.66 -36.69
N GLN A 16 -17.96 -59.27 -37.23
CA GLN A 16 -19.24 -58.60 -37.45
C GLN A 16 -19.85 -58.11 -36.13
N ALA A 17 -19.81 -58.93 -35.09
CA ALA A 17 -20.34 -58.54 -33.78
C ALA A 17 -19.55 -57.39 -33.13
N VAL A 18 -18.23 -57.33 -33.31
CA VAL A 18 -17.42 -56.20 -32.86
C VAL A 18 -17.72 -54.94 -33.69
N PHE A 19 -17.85 -55.09 -35.00
CA PHE A 19 -18.21 -53.99 -35.90
C PHE A 19 -19.56 -53.38 -35.50
N GLU A 20 -20.59 -54.19 -35.31
CA GLU A 20 -21.92 -53.71 -34.90
C GLU A 20 -21.90 -53.02 -33.54
N TYR A 21 -21.08 -53.51 -32.60
CA TYR A 21 -20.90 -52.86 -31.32
C TYR A 21 -20.26 -51.47 -31.46
N ILE A 22 -19.19 -51.37 -32.27
CA ILE A 22 -18.52 -50.09 -32.55
C ILE A 22 -19.46 -49.14 -33.29
N GLU A 23 -20.17 -49.61 -34.31
CA GLU A 23 -21.12 -48.77 -35.06
C GLU A 23 -22.20 -48.22 -34.14
N ARG A 24 -22.80 -49.02 -33.26
CA ARG A 24 -23.78 -48.52 -32.28
C ARG A 24 -23.20 -47.46 -31.34
N ALA A 25 -21.93 -47.60 -30.95
CA ALA A 25 -21.28 -46.64 -30.08
C ALA A 25 -20.90 -45.33 -30.81
N VAL A 26 -20.47 -45.42 -32.07
CA VAL A 26 -19.90 -44.29 -32.83
C VAL A 26 -20.95 -43.56 -33.68
N ALA A 27 -21.99 -44.24 -34.17
CA ALA A 27 -23.07 -43.65 -34.97
C ALA A 27 -23.62 -42.33 -34.40
N PRO A 28 -24.02 -42.22 -33.11
CA PRO A 28 -24.51 -40.95 -32.57
C PRO A 28 -23.44 -39.84 -32.54
N MET A 29 -22.17 -40.20 -32.39
CA MET A 29 -21.06 -39.23 -32.44
C MET A 29 -20.83 -38.74 -33.88
N ARG A 30 -20.97 -39.63 -34.87
CA ARG A 30 -20.87 -39.30 -36.30
C ARG A 30 -21.99 -38.36 -36.73
N GLU A 31 -23.23 -38.66 -36.37
CA GLU A 31 -24.38 -37.79 -36.63
C GLU A 31 -24.16 -36.38 -36.03
N ARG A 32 -23.68 -36.32 -34.79
CA ARG A 32 -23.36 -35.03 -34.13
C ARG A 32 -22.23 -34.30 -34.83
N TYR A 33 -21.20 -35.02 -35.27
CA TYR A 33 -20.09 -34.44 -36.03
C TYR A 33 -20.58 -33.84 -37.35
N GLU A 34 -21.36 -34.60 -38.13
CA GLU A 34 -21.92 -34.15 -39.41
C GLU A 34 -22.82 -32.92 -39.21
N ALA A 35 -23.66 -32.92 -38.18
CA ALA A 35 -24.51 -31.78 -37.84
C ALA A 35 -23.69 -30.51 -37.51
N LEU A 36 -22.57 -30.66 -36.80
CA LEU A 36 -21.68 -29.54 -36.46
C LEU A 36 -20.90 -29.03 -37.68
N ILE A 37 -20.38 -29.94 -38.51
CA ILE A 37 -19.65 -29.57 -39.74
C ILE A 37 -20.57 -28.89 -40.75
N ALA A 38 -21.84 -29.30 -40.84
CA ALA A 38 -22.83 -28.62 -41.66
C ALA A 38 -23.14 -27.19 -41.17
N GLN A 39 -22.80 -26.85 -39.92
CA GLN A 39 -23.10 -25.57 -39.28
C GLN A 39 -21.86 -24.97 -38.60
N PRO A 40 -20.82 -24.59 -39.37
CA PRO A 40 -19.53 -24.16 -38.83
C PRO A 40 -19.63 -22.93 -37.93
N ALA A 41 -20.63 -22.08 -38.12
CA ALA A 41 -20.88 -20.91 -37.28
C ALA A 41 -21.10 -21.29 -35.80
N GLN A 42 -21.74 -22.44 -35.51
CA GLN A 42 -21.91 -22.91 -34.13
C GLN A 42 -20.59 -23.30 -33.48
N ILE A 43 -19.68 -23.91 -34.26
CA ILE A 43 -18.34 -24.26 -33.79
C ILE A 43 -17.58 -22.99 -33.46
N GLU A 44 -17.57 -22.02 -34.38
CA GLU A 44 -16.89 -20.74 -34.18
C GLU A 44 -17.41 -20.01 -32.95
N GLN A 45 -18.74 -19.94 -32.77
CA GLN A 45 -19.34 -19.32 -31.59
C GLN A 45 -18.83 -19.97 -30.29
N LYS A 46 -18.76 -21.31 -30.24
CA LYS A 46 -18.25 -22.03 -29.06
C LYS A 46 -16.76 -21.80 -28.83
N LEU A 47 -15.97 -21.69 -29.89
CA LEU A 47 -14.55 -21.35 -29.80
C LEU A 47 -14.33 -19.92 -29.30
N LEU A 48 -15.12 -18.96 -29.77
CA LEU A 48 -15.07 -17.57 -29.30
C LEU A 48 -15.46 -17.46 -27.82
N GLU A 49 -16.53 -18.12 -27.39
CA GLU A 49 -16.93 -18.20 -25.96
C GLU A 49 -15.78 -18.78 -25.10
N GLY A 50 -15.09 -19.81 -25.59
CA GLY A 50 -13.93 -20.39 -24.92
C GLY A 50 -12.74 -19.44 -24.87
N ALA A 51 -12.48 -18.72 -25.97
CA ALA A 51 -11.40 -17.75 -26.07
C ALA A 51 -11.62 -16.55 -25.13
N GLU A 52 -12.85 -16.06 -24.99
CA GLU A 52 -13.20 -15.01 -24.03
C GLU A 52 -12.89 -15.45 -22.59
N LYS A 53 -13.35 -16.65 -22.19
CA LYS A 53 -13.07 -17.22 -20.86
C LYS A 53 -11.58 -17.39 -20.61
N ALA A 54 -10.83 -17.87 -21.60
CA ALA A 54 -9.39 -18.05 -21.49
C ALA A 54 -8.66 -16.71 -21.36
N ARG A 55 -9.04 -15.70 -22.15
CA ARG A 55 -8.44 -14.35 -22.10
C ARG A 55 -8.72 -13.65 -20.78
N ALA A 56 -9.92 -13.81 -20.22
CA ALA A 56 -10.24 -13.25 -18.91
C ALA A 56 -9.25 -13.69 -17.81
N ILE A 57 -8.71 -14.91 -17.91
CA ILE A 57 -7.70 -15.45 -16.99
C ILE A 57 -6.28 -15.04 -17.43
N ALA A 58 -5.95 -15.25 -18.70
CA ALA A 58 -4.58 -15.10 -19.19
C ALA A 58 -4.13 -13.64 -19.30
N THR A 59 -5.03 -12.72 -19.68
CA THR A 59 -4.70 -11.30 -19.90
C THR A 59 -4.16 -10.60 -18.64
N PRO A 60 -4.84 -10.64 -17.47
CA PRO A 60 -4.30 -10.00 -16.27
C PRO A 60 -2.99 -10.65 -15.82
N PHE A 61 -2.90 -11.97 -15.84
CA PHE A 61 -1.67 -12.69 -15.46
C PHE A 61 -0.48 -12.32 -16.36
N LEU A 62 -0.69 -12.22 -17.68
CA LEU A 62 0.35 -11.77 -18.60
C LEU A 62 0.73 -10.31 -18.37
N ALA A 63 -0.21 -9.45 -17.98
CA ALA A 63 0.10 -8.06 -17.62
C ALA A 63 1.02 -8.00 -16.39
N ASP A 64 0.72 -8.79 -15.36
CA ASP A 64 1.52 -8.88 -14.13
C ASP A 64 2.92 -9.43 -14.41
N LEU A 65 3.01 -10.51 -15.19
CA LEU A 65 4.29 -11.10 -15.61
C LEU A 65 5.13 -10.09 -16.38
N ARG A 66 4.54 -9.41 -17.37
CA ARG A 66 5.22 -8.37 -18.15
C ARG A 66 5.75 -7.26 -17.23
N HIS A 67 4.94 -6.83 -16.26
CA HIS A 67 5.36 -5.82 -15.30
C HIS A 67 6.53 -6.32 -14.42
N ALA A 68 6.47 -7.57 -13.94
CA ALA A 68 7.51 -8.17 -13.11
C ALA A 68 8.86 -8.31 -13.83
N VAL A 69 8.84 -8.57 -15.15
CA VAL A 69 10.07 -8.64 -15.97
C VAL A 69 10.51 -7.28 -16.54
N GLY A 70 9.86 -6.18 -16.13
CA GLY A 70 10.24 -4.83 -16.53
C GLY A 70 9.69 -4.36 -17.89
N LEU A 71 8.83 -5.16 -18.55
CA LEU A 71 8.10 -4.78 -19.77
C LEU A 71 6.87 -3.94 -19.44
N ARG A 72 7.12 -2.79 -18.79
CA ARG A 72 6.12 -1.81 -18.37
C ARG A 72 6.34 -0.46 -19.02
N ARG A 73 5.34 0.41 -18.96
CA ARG A 73 5.48 1.78 -19.47
C ARG A 73 6.45 2.57 -18.58
N LEU A 74 7.32 3.37 -19.20
CA LEU A 74 8.35 4.15 -18.50
C LEU A 74 7.79 5.41 -17.83
N ASP A 75 6.68 5.96 -18.34
CA ASP A 75 5.98 7.08 -17.72
C ASP A 75 5.33 6.72 -16.37
N ALA A 76 4.99 5.45 -16.15
CA ALA A 76 4.56 4.94 -14.85
C ALA A 76 5.67 5.02 -13.77
N LEU A 77 6.94 5.16 -14.15
CA LEU A 77 8.05 5.42 -13.21
C LEU A 77 8.12 6.88 -12.77
N VAL A 78 7.43 7.79 -13.46
CA VAL A 78 7.45 9.24 -13.22
C VAL A 78 6.20 9.67 -12.46
N THR A 79 5.77 8.88 -11.49
CA THR A 79 4.93 9.43 -10.42
C THR A 79 5.80 9.59 -9.18
N PRO A 80 6.42 10.77 -8.99
CA PRO A 80 6.84 11.14 -7.65
C PRO A 80 5.54 11.35 -6.87
N THR A 81 5.01 10.30 -6.24
CA THR A 81 4.10 10.46 -5.10
C THR A 81 4.93 11.00 -3.95
N VAL A 82 5.34 12.27 -4.07
CA VAL A 82 5.52 13.11 -2.90
C VAL A 82 4.11 13.30 -2.37
N GLN A 83 3.63 12.31 -1.61
CA GLN A 83 2.59 12.56 -0.64
C GLN A 83 3.16 13.67 0.24
N ALA A 84 2.66 14.88 0.05
CA ALA A 84 2.94 15.97 0.96
C ALA A 84 2.45 15.48 2.32
N ARG A 85 3.39 15.10 3.20
CA ARG A 85 3.08 14.98 4.62
C ARG A 85 2.45 16.31 5.00
N PRO A 86 1.32 16.31 5.74
CA PRO A 86 0.87 17.56 6.36
C PRO A 86 2.09 18.14 7.07
N LYS A 87 2.42 19.40 6.80
CA LYS A 87 3.49 20.10 7.53
C LYS A 87 3.12 19.95 9.00
N SER A 88 3.84 19.09 9.73
CA SER A 88 3.70 19.06 11.18
C SER A 88 4.09 20.47 11.62
N GLN A 89 3.13 21.18 12.21
CA GLN A 89 3.40 22.46 12.84
C GLN A 89 4.57 22.23 13.78
N ALA A 90 5.71 22.86 13.50
CA ALA A 90 6.91 22.62 14.27
C ALA A 90 6.62 23.03 15.73
N LEU A 91 6.80 22.09 16.65
CA LEU A 91 6.54 22.36 18.06
C LEU A 91 7.55 23.42 18.55
N PRO A 92 7.12 24.33 19.45
CA PRO A 92 8.04 25.24 20.11
C PRO A 92 9.13 24.46 20.84
N GLN A 93 10.30 25.08 21.06
CA GLN A 93 11.46 24.41 21.65
C GLN A 93 12.16 25.29 22.69
N PHE A 94 12.45 24.70 23.85
CA PHE A 94 13.36 25.29 24.83
C PHE A 94 14.81 24.91 24.50
N LYS A 95 15.66 25.91 24.26
CA LYS A 95 17.09 25.74 24.07
C LYS A 95 17.83 26.28 25.28
N GLN A 96 18.56 25.43 25.98
CA GLN A 96 19.42 25.81 27.10
C GLN A 96 20.86 25.94 26.59
N TYR A 97 21.56 26.97 27.02
CA TYR A 97 22.92 27.26 26.59
C TYR A 97 23.71 27.98 27.68
N ARG A 98 25.02 28.08 27.49
CA ARG A 98 25.93 28.80 28.38
C ARG A 98 26.55 29.95 27.61
N GLU A 99 26.47 31.16 28.16
CA GLU A 99 27.03 32.36 27.52
C GLU A 99 28.50 32.52 27.94
N ALA A 100 29.23 33.40 27.24
CA ALA A 100 30.65 33.67 27.50
C ALA A 100 30.92 34.25 28.92
N ASP A 101 29.89 34.76 29.58
CA ASP A 101 29.93 35.21 30.98
C ASP A 101 29.98 34.06 32.01
N GLY A 102 29.92 32.80 31.52
CA GLY A 102 29.97 31.61 32.34
C GLY A 102 28.63 31.20 32.97
N ARG A 103 27.55 31.97 32.77
CA ARG A 103 26.20 31.73 33.27
C ARG A 103 25.35 30.90 32.29
N PHE A 104 24.30 30.30 32.82
CA PHE A 104 23.39 29.43 32.08
C PHE A 104 22.12 30.18 31.72
N TYR A 105 21.65 30.00 30.49
CA TYR A 105 20.49 30.67 29.94
C TYR A 105 19.57 29.66 29.26
N PHE A 106 18.30 30.02 29.12
CA PHE A 106 17.39 29.33 28.22
C PHE A 106 16.63 30.32 27.36
N LYS A 107 16.24 29.87 26.17
CA LYS A 107 15.32 30.59 25.31
C LYS A 107 14.24 29.67 24.78
N LEU A 108 13.02 30.17 24.72
CA LEU A 108 11.91 29.55 24.04
C LEU A 108 11.83 30.12 22.63
N VAL A 109 11.85 29.24 21.64
CA VAL A 109 11.60 29.60 20.25
C VAL A 109 10.34 28.89 19.74
N ASP A 110 9.58 29.55 18.88
CA ASP A 110 8.47 28.91 18.18
C ASP A 110 8.98 27.92 17.11
N GLY A 111 8.03 27.26 16.44
CA GLY A 111 8.33 26.32 15.35
C GLY A 111 9.04 26.94 14.14
N GLU A 112 8.97 28.26 14.00
CA GLU A 112 9.60 29.02 12.91
C GLU A 112 10.95 29.64 13.34
N GLY A 113 11.35 29.45 14.61
CA GLY A 113 12.59 29.94 15.18
C GLY A 113 12.52 31.36 15.76
N ARG A 114 11.33 31.97 15.83
CA ARG A 114 11.11 33.28 16.47
C ARG A 114 11.31 33.13 17.98
N LEU A 115 12.05 34.06 18.57
CA LEU A 115 12.26 34.13 20.02
C LEU A 115 10.99 34.58 20.73
N LEU A 116 10.45 33.74 21.61
CA LEU A 116 9.26 34.03 22.41
C LEU A 116 9.60 34.50 23.83
N LEU A 117 10.60 33.87 24.45
CA LEU A 117 11.00 34.13 25.82
C LEU A 117 12.50 33.88 25.98
N GLN A 118 13.20 34.75 26.70
CA GLN A 118 14.61 34.59 27.03
C GLN A 118 14.84 34.74 28.53
N SER A 119 15.60 33.83 29.13
CA SER A 119 15.90 33.88 30.54
C SER A 119 16.99 34.88 30.89
N ARG A 120 17.07 35.25 32.17
CA ARG A 120 18.27 35.82 32.77
C ARG A 120 19.31 34.73 33.05
N GLY A 121 20.53 35.16 33.37
CA GLY A 121 21.64 34.26 33.63
C GLY A 121 21.52 33.58 34.99
N PHE A 122 21.58 32.24 34.98
CA PHE A 122 21.61 31.40 36.18
C PHE A 122 23.04 30.99 36.51
N ASP A 123 23.36 30.87 37.80
CA ASP A 123 24.68 30.41 38.27
C ASP A 123 24.87 28.88 38.10
N SER A 124 23.80 28.12 37.85
CA SER A 124 23.87 26.67 37.66
C SER A 124 22.93 26.18 36.55
N PRO A 125 23.30 25.09 35.84
CA PRO A 125 22.44 24.50 34.80
C PRO A 125 21.15 23.92 35.39
N LYS A 126 21.21 23.47 36.65
CA LYS A 126 20.05 22.96 37.39
C LYS A 126 19.00 24.06 37.62
N GLY A 127 19.42 25.29 37.92
CA GLY A 127 18.50 26.42 38.09
C GLY A 127 17.77 26.81 36.80
N ALA A 128 18.50 26.82 35.66
CA ALA A 128 17.90 27.04 34.35
C ALA A 128 16.89 25.93 34.00
N GLY A 129 17.26 24.66 34.21
CA GLY A 129 16.39 23.52 33.95
C GLY A 129 15.12 23.49 34.82
N GLN A 130 15.24 23.80 36.12
CA GLN A 130 14.09 23.90 37.03
C GLN A 130 13.13 25.01 36.63
N SER A 131 13.66 26.14 36.14
CA SER A 131 12.83 27.25 35.66
C SER A 131 12.07 26.87 34.40
N VAL A 132 12.70 26.16 33.45
CA VAL A 132 12.02 25.61 32.27
C VAL A 132 10.90 24.64 32.68
N ALA A 133 11.13 23.78 33.67
CA ALA A 133 10.10 22.84 34.15
C ALA A 133 8.88 23.56 34.74
N ARG A 134 9.09 24.61 35.55
CA ARG A 134 8.01 25.45 36.11
C ARG A 134 7.20 26.16 35.02
N ILE A 135 7.88 26.72 34.02
CA ILE A 135 7.23 27.37 32.87
C ILE A 135 6.34 26.38 32.11
N LYS A 136 6.83 25.15 31.88
CA LYS A 136 6.03 24.08 31.23
C LYS A 136 4.79 23.69 32.04
N GLN A 137 4.87 23.81 33.37
CA GLN A 137 3.75 23.56 34.29
C GLN A 137 2.78 24.74 34.41
N GLY A 138 3.02 25.85 33.69
CA GLY A 138 2.17 27.04 33.70
C GLY A 138 2.45 28.00 34.86
N GLU A 139 3.54 27.81 35.60
CA GLU A 139 3.94 28.73 36.66
C GLU A 139 4.55 30.01 36.09
N THR A 140 4.14 31.17 36.62
CA THR A 140 4.71 32.46 36.26
C THR A 140 6.10 32.61 36.86
N ILE A 141 7.08 32.95 36.01
CA ILE A 141 8.47 33.20 36.43
C ILE A 141 8.79 34.69 36.36
N GLU A 142 8.17 35.46 37.26
CA GLU A 142 8.39 36.91 37.35
C GLU A 142 9.88 37.23 37.60
N GLY A 143 10.43 38.12 36.77
CA GLY A 143 11.80 38.63 36.94
C GLY A 143 12.93 37.66 36.57
N LEU A 144 12.62 36.45 36.10
CA LEU A 144 13.61 35.44 35.67
C LEU A 144 13.72 35.29 34.15
N ALA A 145 12.76 35.82 33.39
CA ALA A 145 12.78 35.83 31.94
C ALA A 145 12.06 37.06 31.37
N GLU A 146 12.43 37.43 30.15
CA GLU A 146 11.92 38.58 29.41
C GLU A 146 11.34 38.09 28.08
N LEU A 147 10.24 38.72 27.64
CA LEU A 147 9.57 38.39 26.39
C LEU A 147 10.44 38.81 25.20
N GLY A 148 10.35 38.04 24.12
CA GLY A 148 10.94 38.42 22.84
C GLY A 148 10.31 39.70 22.28
N GLU A 149 11.05 40.39 21.42
CA GLU A 149 10.59 41.66 20.84
C GLU A 149 9.29 41.47 20.02
N GLY A 150 8.25 42.23 20.36
CA GLY A 150 6.94 42.16 19.70
C GLY A 150 6.15 40.87 19.97
N VAL A 151 6.46 40.15 21.04
CA VAL A 151 5.72 38.96 21.49
C VAL A 151 4.76 39.36 22.60
N ASP A 152 3.49 38.98 22.46
CA ASP A 152 2.47 39.18 23.49
C ASP A 152 2.31 37.95 24.39
N ILE A 153 1.60 38.12 25.51
CA ILE A 153 1.36 37.05 26.48
C ILE A 153 0.49 35.93 25.88
N ALA A 154 -0.37 36.27 24.90
CA ALA A 154 -1.24 35.29 24.24
C ALA A 154 -0.42 34.31 23.37
N GLN A 155 0.51 34.80 22.56
CA GLN A 155 1.44 34.02 21.75
C GLN A 155 2.34 33.13 22.60
N LEU A 156 2.82 33.66 23.74
CA LEU A 156 3.57 32.85 24.70
C LEU A 156 2.69 31.73 25.29
N GLY A 157 1.46 32.05 25.69
CA GLY A 157 0.50 31.09 26.25
C GLY A 157 0.18 29.95 25.28
N GLU A 158 -0.04 30.24 24.00
CA GLU A 158 -0.26 29.24 22.96
C GLU A 158 0.94 28.30 22.79
N ALA A 159 2.16 28.86 22.78
CA ALA A 159 3.38 28.07 22.67
C ALA A 159 3.62 27.20 23.92
N LEU A 160 3.27 27.68 25.11
CA LEU A 160 3.38 26.91 26.35
C LEU A 160 2.32 25.82 26.47
N ALA A 161 1.11 26.04 25.95
CA ALA A 161 0.05 25.03 25.90
C ALA A 161 0.48 23.78 25.12
N ALA A 162 1.34 23.93 24.11
CA ALA A 162 1.92 22.81 23.36
C ALA A 162 2.79 21.88 24.23
N PHE A 163 3.32 22.35 25.37
CA PHE A 163 4.11 21.54 26.31
C PHE A 163 3.32 21.05 27.53
N ALA A 164 2.15 21.62 27.80
CA ALA A 164 1.30 21.18 28.91
C ALA A 164 0.43 19.96 28.53
N ALA A 165 0.30 19.67 27.23
CA ALA A 165 -0.43 18.52 26.70
C ALA A 165 0.42 17.23 26.59
N GLU A 166 1.68 17.26 27.04
CA GLU A 166 2.65 16.16 27.06
C GLU A 166 2.87 15.65 28.48
#